data_AF-A0A2T3HKH2-F1
#
_entry.id   AF-A0A2T3HKH2-F1
#
_cell.length_a   1.000
_cell.length_b   1.000
_cell.length_c   1.000
_cell.angle_alpha   90.00
_cell.angle_beta   90.00
_cell.angle_gamma   90.00
#
_symmetry.space_group_name_H-M   'P 1'
#
loop_
_entity.id
_entity.type
_entity.pdbx_description
1 polymer ?
#
loop_
_entity_poly.entity_id
_entity_poly.type
_entity_poly.pdbx_seq_one_letter_code
_entity_poly.pdbx_strand_id
1 'polypeptide(L)'
;MGLAACDKTAEEQVTLSGTYKGTFERRGLQQTKKAAVSLTFAGNSWEGSTDTPQYPALCNGKFLLTVNQVKFSNACTWPVNLDGSLILSGDYALQFSGEVITLTKVYKSGERDIYSLTKQ
;
A
#
# COMPACT_ATOMS: atom_id res chain seq x y z
N MET A 1 -8.17 -42.75 -27.24
CA MET A 1 -8.87 -41.45 -27.14
C MET A 1 -8.50 -40.86 -25.79
N GLY A 2 -7.57 -39.92 -25.76
CA GLY A 2 -7.10 -39.29 -24.52
C GLY A 2 -7.87 -38.00 -24.30
N LEU A 3 -8.73 -37.98 -23.30
CA LEU A 3 -9.32 -36.76 -22.74
C LEU A 3 -9.02 -36.80 -21.24
N ALA A 4 -8.08 -35.98 -20.80
CA ALA A 4 -8.02 -35.53 -19.43
C ALA A 4 -7.63 -34.05 -19.48
N ALA A 5 -8.66 -33.25 -19.26
CA ALA A 5 -8.64 -31.80 -19.24
C ALA A 5 -7.53 -31.29 -18.32
N CYS A 6 -6.81 -30.29 -18.81
CA CYS A 6 -5.90 -29.50 -18.01
C CYS A 6 -6.78 -28.62 -17.11
N ASP A 7 -6.96 -29.01 -15.84
CA ASP A 7 -7.46 -28.11 -14.81
C ASP A 7 -6.44 -26.98 -14.65
N LYS A 8 -6.59 -25.92 -15.46
CA LYS A 8 -6.02 -24.62 -15.11
C LYS A 8 -6.87 -24.12 -13.95
N THR A 9 -6.43 -24.43 -12.72
CA THR A 9 -6.83 -23.71 -11.52
C THR A 9 -6.80 -22.23 -11.88
N ALA A 10 -7.97 -21.59 -11.91
CA ALA A 10 -8.03 -20.16 -12.06
C ALA A 10 -7.30 -19.59 -10.85
N GLU A 11 -6.06 -19.15 -11.04
CA GLU A 11 -5.37 -18.32 -10.06
C GLU A 11 -6.30 -17.13 -9.85
N GLU A 12 -6.94 -17.10 -8.69
CA GLU A 12 -7.78 -16.00 -8.27
C GLU A 12 -6.90 -14.76 -8.32
N GLN A 13 -7.07 -13.95 -9.37
CA GLN A 13 -6.23 -12.79 -9.59
C GLN A 13 -6.46 -11.87 -8.41
N VAL A 14 -5.44 -11.76 -7.56
CA VAL A 14 -5.42 -10.81 -6.45
C VAL A 14 -5.60 -9.43 -7.06
N THR A 15 -6.74 -8.79 -6.80
CA THR A 15 -7.04 -7.46 -7.30
C THR A 15 -7.06 -6.46 -6.14
N LEU A 16 -6.40 -5.33 -6.34
CA LEU A 16 -6.42 -4.20 -5.42
C LEU A 16 -7.31 -3.11 -6.02
N SER A 17 -8.55 -2.99 -5.55
CA SER A 17 -9.53 -2.06 -6.09
C SER A 17 -10.52 -1.59 -5.03
N GLY A 18 -11.01 -0.36 -5.20
CA GLY A 18 -11.93 0.30 -4.28
C GLY A 18 -11.22 1.14 -3.23
N THR A 19 -11.98 1.61 -2.25
CA THR A 19 -11.49 2.46 -1.16
C THR A 19 -11.21 1.61 0.07
N TYR A 20 -10.06 1.84 0.66
CA TYR A 20 -9.64 1.26 1.92
C TYR A 20 -9.38 2.38 2.93
N LYS A 21 -9.74 2.14 4.18
CA LYS A 21 -9.48 3.06 5.30
C LYS A 21 -8.81 2.34 6.45
N GLY A 22 -7.98 3.04 7.20
CA GLY A 22 -7.34 2.49 8.37
C GLY A 22 -6.22 3.37 8.87
N THR A 23 -5.08 2.79 9.21
CA THR A 23 -3.98 3.52 9.85
C THR A 23 -2.66 3.35 9.15
N PHE A 24 -1.86 4.41 9.18
CA PHE A 24 -0.42 4.38 8.95
C PHE A 24 0.34 4.48 10.26
N GLU A 25 1.42 3.70 10.40
CA GLU A 25 2.37 3.79 11.50
C GLU A 25 3.80 3.56 10.99
N ARG A 26 4.74 4.42 11.37
CA ARG A 26 6.17 4.14 11.27
C ARG A 26 6.70 3.58 12.58
N ARG A 27 7.20 2.34 12.55
CA ARG A 27 7.79 1.63 13.69
C ARG A 27 9.32 1.60 13.60
N GLY A 28 9.97 1.34 14.75
CA GLY A 28 11.43 1.32 14.87
C GLY A 28 12.04 2.66 15.34
N LEU A 29 11.19 3.64 15.63
CA LEU A 29 11.55 4.93 16.23
C LEU A 29 11.34 4.89 17.75
N GLN A 30 12.00 5.80 18.47
CA GLN A 30 11.80 6.03 19.92
C GLN A 30 10.33 6.34 20.26
N GLN A 31 9.62 7.01 19.35
CA GLN A 31 8.19 7.29 19.46
C GLN A 31 7.51 6.95 18.14
N THR A 32 6.41 6.18 18.19
CA THR A 32 5.57 5.92 17.02
C THR A 32 4.31 6.78 17.08
N LYS A 33 3.85 7.21 15.91
CA LYS A 33 2.58 7.92 15.76
C LYS A 33 1.69 7.11 14.83
N LYS A 34 0.39 7.17 15.06
CA LYS A 34 -0.61 6.62 14.15
C LYS A 34 -1.39 7.75 13.51
N ALA A 35 -1.61 7.65 12.21
CA ALA A 35 -2.46 8.55 11.45
C ALA A 35 -3.57 7.77 10.78
N ALA A 36 -4.78 8.31 10.75
CA ALA A 36 -5.86 7.74 9.97
C ALA A 36 -5.64 8.07 8.49
N VAL A 37 -5.75 7.05 7.63
CA VAL A 37 -5.51 7.18 6.20
C VAL A 37 -6.64 6.55 5.40
N SER A 38 -6.84 7.06 4.19
CA SER A 38 -7.69 6.44 3.18
C SER A 38 -6.92 6.32 1.88
N LEU A 39 -6.98 5.15 1.25
CA LEU A 39 -6.40 4.88 -0.08
C LEU A 39 -7.51 4.37 -1.01
N THR A 40 -7.63 4.96 -2.19
CA THR A 40 -8.54 4.52 -3.24
C THR A 40 -7.73 3.99 -4.42
N PHE A 41 -8.03 2.77 -4.86
CA PHE A 41 -7.38 2.12 -6.00
C PHE A 41 -8.36 1.96 -7.16
N ALA A 42 -8.00 2.47 -8.34
CA ALA A 42 -8.80 2.40 -9.56
C ALA A 42 -7.90 2.13 -10.78
N GLY A 43 -8.06 0.96 -11.40
CA GLY A 43 -7.17 0.51 -12.47
C GLY A 43 -5.72 0.39 -11.99
N ASN A 44 -4.81 1.18 -12.57
CA ASN A 44 -3.41 1.29 -12.15
C ASN A 44 -3.11 2.56 -11.34
N SER A 45 -4.14 3.28 -10.88
CA SER A 45 -4.01 4.55 -10.18
C SER A 45 -4.40 4.42 -8.73
N TRP A 46 -3.74 5.19 -7.88
CA TRP A 46 -4.11 5.32 -6.48
C TRP A 46 -4.29 6.80 -6.12
N GLU A 47 -5.18 7.05 -5.17
CA GLU A 47 -5.34 8.32 -4.48
C GLU A 47 -5.31 8.07 -2.97
N GLY A 48 -4.82 9.02 -2.20
CA GLY A 48 -4.61 8.87 -0.77
C GLY A 48 -4.80 10.16 0.00
N SER A 49 -5.31 10.02 1.21
CA SER A 49 -5.48 11.11 2.18
C SER A 49 -5.09 10.64 3.58
N THR A 50 -4.68 11.59 4.41
CA THR A 50 -4.32 11.39 5.82
C THR A 50 -4.94 12.48 6.68
N ASP A 51 -5.27 12.17 7.93
CA ASP A 51 -5.69 13.15 8.95
C ASP A 51 -4.52 13.95 9.54
N THR A 52 -3.30 13.45 9.36
CA THR A 52 -2.08 14.04 9.93
C THR A 52 -1.25 14.62 8.80
N PRO A 53 -1.13 15.96 8.67
CA PRO A 53 -0.42 16.59 7.57
C PRO A 53 0.96 15.99 7.36
N GLN A 54 1.25 15.56 6.13
CA GLN A 54 2.54 14.99 5.72
C GLN A 54 2.96 13.70 6.45
N TYR A 55 2.05 13.02 7.17
CA TYR A 55 2.31 11.76 7.86
C TYR A 55 1.16 10.75 7.63
N PRO A 56 1.29 9.83 6.66
CA PRO A 56 2.28 9.83 5.59
C PRO A 56 1.96 10.90 4.54
N ALA A 57 2.93 11.22 3.69
CA ALA A 57 2.72 12.14 2.57
C ALA A 57 1.97 11.44 1.43
N LEU A 58 0.64 11.53 1.49
CA LEU A 58 -0.29 10.93 0.53
C LEU A 58 -0.86 11.98 -0.43
N CYS A 59 -1.06 11.57 -1.67
CA CYS A 59 -1.74 12.37 -2.68
C CYS A 59 -2.34 11.46 -3.77
N ASN A 60 -1.67 11.24 -4.89
CA ASN A 60 -2.06 10.31 -5.93
C ASN A 60 -0.82 9.78 -6.69
N GLY A 61 -1.05 8.77 -7.51
CA GLY A 61 -0.06 8.28 -8.44
C GLY A 61 -0.44 6.95 -9.08
N LYS A 62 0.58 6.16 -9.42
CA LYS A 62 0.42 4.85 -10.06
C LYS A 62 0.88 3.73 -9.15
N PHE A 63 0.32 2.53 -9.35
CA PHE A 63 0.79 1.33 -8.69
C PHE A 63 0.87 0.15 -9.66
N LEU A 64 1.77 -0.79 -9.33
CA LEU A 64 1.87 -2.09 -9.98
C LEU A 64 1.71 -3.17 -8.93
N LEU A 65 0.82 -4.13 -9.18
CA LEU A 65 0.48 -5.21 -8.27
C LEU A 65 1.10 -6.51 -8.76
N THR A 66 1.72 -7.25 -7.85
CA THR A 66 2.05 -8.66 -8.01
C THR A 66 1.39 -9.46 -6.89
N VAL A 67 1.62 -10.77 -6.83
CA VAL A 67 0.93 -11.68 -5.89
C VAL A 67 1.08 -11.25 -4.41
N ASN A 68 2.26 -10.75 -4.01
CA ASN A 68 2.59 -10.44 -2.62
C ASN A 68 3.23 -9.06 -2.43
N GLN A 69 3.17 -8.21 -3.45
CA GLN A 69 3.86 -6.92 -3.46
C GLN A 69 3.07 -5.89 -4.25
N VAL A 70 3.15 -4.64 -3.80
CA VAL A 70 2.70 -3.49 -4.57
C VAL A 70 3.85 -2.48 -4.68
N LYS A 71 4.07 -1.97 -5.88
CA LYS A 71 5.04 -0.93 -6.16
C LYS A 71 4.32 0.38 -6.44
N PHE A 72 4.59 1.41 -5.64
CA PHE A 72 4.00 2.72 -5.78
C PHE A 72 4.92 3.72 -6.49
N SER A 73 4.33 4.56 -7.33
CA SER A 73 4.93 5.77 -7.88
C SER A 73 4.07 6.95 -7.46
N ASN A 74 4.68 7.93 -6.78
CA ASN A 74 4.03 9.17 -6.37
C ASN A 74 4.12 10.20 -7.51
N ALA A 75 3.01 10.88 -7.82
CA ALA A 75 2.96 11.85 -8.91
C ALA A 75 3.09 13.32 -8.44
N CYS A 76 3.17 13.57 -7.13
CA CYS A 76 3.11 14.92 -6.59
C CYS A 76 4.49 15.50 -6.28
N THR A 77 4.59 16.81 -6.43
CA THR A 77 5.74 17.57 -5.96
C THR A 77 5.57 17.87 -4.47
N TRP A 78 6.54 17.46 -3.67
CA TRP A 78 6.56 17.70 -2.23
C TRP A 78 7.57 18.78 -1.86
N PRO A 79 7.35 19.52 -0.75
CA PRO A 79 8.33 20.46 -0.23
C PRO A 79 9.68 19.79 0.05
N VAL A 80 10.79 20.49 -0.20
CA VAL A 80 12.16 19.97 -0.01
C VAL A 80 12.45 19.64 1.47
N ASN A 81 11.77 20.30 2.40
CA ASN A 81 11.90 20.07 3.84
C ASN A 81 11.05 18.91 4.35
N LEU A 82 10.25 18.26 3.49
CA LEU A 82 9.54 17.03 3.85
C LEU A 82 10.56 15.89 4.02
N ASP A 83 10.35 15.05 5.04
CA ASP A 83 11.01 13.74 5.05
C ASP A 83 10.48 12.88 3.90
N GLY A 84 11.27 12.80 2.82
CA GLY A 84 10.92 12.08 1.60
C GLY A 84 10.66 10.60 1.82
N SER A 85 11.12 10.02 2.93
CA SER A 85 10.82 8.63 3.27
C SER A 85 9.36 8.41 3.66
N LEU A 86 8.60 9.46 4.03
CA LEU A 86 7.16 9.42 4.33
C LEU A 86 6.27 9.49 3.08
N ILE A 87 6.85 9.73 1.89
CA ILE A 87 6.12 9.73 0.63
C ILE A 87 5.79 8.29 0.24
N LEU A 88 4.50 7.98 0.03
CA LEU A 88 4.08 6.67 -0.44
C LEU A 88 4.67 6.38 -1.83
N SER A 89 5.73 5.56 -1.85
CA SER A 89 6.55 5.30 -3.03
C SER A 89 7.42 4.05 -2.84
N GLY A 90 7.76 3.40 -3.94
CA GLY A 90 8.59 2.19 -3.94
C GLY A 90 7.81 0.95 -3.56
N ASP A 91 8.54 -0.05 -3.11
CA ASP A 91 8.05 -1.41 -2.96
C ASP A 91 7.52 -1.69 -1.55
N TYR A 92 6.31 -2.25 -1.47
CA TYR A 92 5.66 -2.70 -0.23
C TYR A 92 5.27 -4.16 -0.35
N ALA A 93 5.59 -4.95 0.67
CA ALA A 93 4.99 -6.27 0.84
C ALA A 93 3.48 -6.10 1.11
N LEU A 94 2.66 -6.88 0.42
CA LEU A 94 1.21 -6.85 0.51
C LEU A 94 0.71 -8.18 1.07
N GLN A 95 -0.13 -8.10 2.10
CA GLN A 95 -0.78 -9.25 2.71
C GLN A 95 -2.29 -9.01 2.76
N PHE A 96 -3.06 -10.02 2.39
CA PHE A 96 -4.52 -10.03 2.50
C PHE A 96 -4.93 -10.89 3.71
N SER A 97 -5.84 -10.37 4.51
CA SER A 97 -6.49 -11.08 5.62
C SER A 97 -7.98 -10.74 5.59
N GLY A 98 -8.73 -11.45 4.75
CA GLY A 98 -10.12 -11.11 4.43
C GLY A 98 -10.21 -9.74 3.77
N GLU A 99 -10.99 -8.84 4.39
CA GLU A 99 -11.18 -7.46 3.91
C GLU A 99 -10.06 -6.50 4.33
N VAL A 100 -9.13 -6.96 5.16
CA VAL A 100 -7.98 -6.19 5.62
C VAL A 100 -6.79 -6.47 4.72
N ILE A 101 -6.15 -5.40 4.26
CA ILE A 101 -4.83 -5.46 3.65
C ILE A 101 -3.80 -4.83 4.57
N THR A 102 -2.60 -5.43 4.57
CA THR A 102 -1.44 -4.84 5.22
C THR A 102 -0.36 -4.57 4.19
N LEU A 103 0.07 -3.30 4.11
CA LEU A 103 1.22 -2.89 3.30
C LEU A 103 2.40 -2.64 4.23
N THR A 104 3.53 -3.30 3.96
CA THR A 104 4.74 -3.14 4.78
C THR A 104 5.95 -2.79 3.93
N LYS A 105 6.65 -1.72 4.29
CA LYS A 105 7.97 -1.39 3.73
C LYS A 105 9.00 -1.35 4.85
N VAL A 106 10.11 -2.06 4.64
CA VAL A 106 11.22 -2.15 5.59
C VAL A 106 12.40 -1.33 5.07
N TYR A 107 12.88 -0.40 5.89
CA TYR A 107 14.03 0.44 5.57
C TYR A 107 15.33 -0.24 6.02
N LYS A 108 16.46 0.13 5.39
CA LYS A 108 17.79 -0.37 5.78
C LYS A 108 18.16 -0.01 7.22
N SER A 109 17.59 1.08 7.76
CA SER A 109 17.74 1.48 9.16
C SER A 109 17.01 0.57 10.16
N GLY A 110 16.17 -0.36 9.69
CA GLY A 110 15.33 -1.21 10.51
C GLY A 110 13.93 -0.63 10.81
N GLU A 111 13.69 0.63 10.44
CA GLU A 111 12.36 1.23 10.49
C GLU A 111 11.40 0.54 9.53
N ARG A 112 10.11 0.59 9.85
CA ARG A 112 9.06 -0.05 9.06
C ARG A 112 7.85 0.85 8.93
N ASP A 113 7.41 1.07 7.70
CA ASP A 113 6.12 1.66 7.39
C ASP A 113 5.08 0.56 7.30
N ILE A 114 3.99 0.72 8.06
CA ILE A 114 2.89 -0.24 8.09
C ILE A 114 1.59 0.51 7.83
N TYR A 115 0.89 0.11 6.76
CA TYR A 115 -0.49 0.48 6.53
C TYR A 115 -1.36 -0.71 6.85
N SER A 116 -2.34 -0.55 7.74
CA SER A 116 -3.37 -1.54 8.03
C SER A 116 -4.70 -0.96 7.58
N LEU A 117 -5.27 -1.50 6.51
CA LEU A 117 -6.37 -0.88 5.78
C LEU A 117 -7.50 -1.89 5.57
N THR A 118 -8.73 -1.48 5.85
CA THR A 118 -9.94 -2.30 5.66
C THR A 118 -10.71 -1.77 4.47
N LYS A 119 -11.14 -2.66 3.58
CA LYS A 119 -12.01 -2.32 2.45
C LYS A 119 -13.32 -1.70 2.98
N GLN A 120 -13.83 -0.68 2.29
CA GLN A 120 -15.08 0.01 2.63
C GLN A 120 -16.26 -0.49 1.81
#